data_AF-A0A499UUF3-F1
#
_entry.id   AF-A0A499UUF3-F1
#
_cell.length_a   1.000
_cell.length_b   1.000
_cell.length_c   1.000
_cell.angle_alpha   90.00
_cell.angle_beta   90.00
_cell.angle_gamma   90.00
#
_symmetry.space_group_name_H-M   'P 1'
#
loop_
_entity.id
_entity.type
_entity.pdbx_description
1 polymer ?
#
loop_
_entity_poly.entity_id
_entity_poly.type
_entity_poly.pdbx_seq_one_letter_code
_entity_poly.pdbx_strand_id
1 'polypeptide(L)'
;MSTDRDAGATTSLTRSLLTDRLDLLRLSAADRRVSGLLVLVHLWAAAVPALTAVATGWLVAGLTGAATGRETVSAVAWPLIAVSVLLVADEILTSLGRTLEQYNAGRIDARIRRRVRRLAMAPSSMAHLEDPVFADEAARASDVGEGRVRSPGTAAVGQLRLCFRFLGRWAPPP
;
A
#
# COMPACT_ATOMS: atom_id res chain seq x y z
N MET A 1 -33.44 -23.56 -12.21
CA MET A 1 -32.25 -24.42 -12.31
C MET A 1 -31.07 -23.67 -12.97
N SER A 2 -30.81 -22.41 -12.56
CA SER A 2 -29.82 -21.51 -13.18
C SER A 2 -28.89 -20.80 -12.16
N THR A 3 -29.19 -20.88 -10.86
CA THR A 3 -28.49 -20.15 -9.79
C THR A 3 -27.22 -20.82 -9.29
N ASP A 4 -27.06 -22.13 -9.52
CA ASP A 4 -25.93 -22.93 -9.00
C ASP A 4 -24.66 -22.78 -9.85
N ARG A 5 -24.81 -22.46 -11.15
CA ARG A 5 -23.70 -22.33 -12.10
C ARG A 5 -22.96 -21.00 -11.93
N ASP A 6 -23.67 -19.93 -11.56
CA ASP A 6 -23.11 -18.60 -11.31
C ASP A 6 -22.38 -18.52 -9.95
N ALA A 7 -22.84 -19.27 -8.94
CA ALA A 7 -22.16 -19.37 -7.65
C ALA A 7 -20.80 -20.09 -7.76
N GLY A 8 -20.70 -21.11 -8.61
CA GLY A 8 -19.45 -21.81 -8.91
C GLY A 8 -18.43 -20.94 -9.68
N ALA A 9 -18.90 -20.15 -10.66
CA ALA A 9 -18.04 -19.26 -11.44
C ALA A 9 -17.52 -18.06 -10.62
N THR A 10 -18.36 -17.51 -9.74
CA THR A 10 -17.96 -16.40 -8.85
C THR A 10 -16.98 -16.83 -7.77
N THR A 11 -17.12 -18.05 -7.23
CA THR A 11 -16.16 -18.63 -6.28
C THR A 11 -14.82 -18.99 -6.92
N SER A 12 -14.80 -19.46 -8.18
CA SER A 12 -13.53 -19.70 -8.90
C SER A 12 -12.80 -18.39 -9.25
N LEU A 13 -13.55 -17.36 -9.68
CA LEU A 13 -13.01 -16.02 -9.98
C LEU A 13 -12.47 -15.33 -8.73
N THR A 14 -13.20 -15.36 -7.62
CA THR A 14 -12.72 -14.78 -6.36
C THR A 14 -11.48 -15.50 -5.85
N ARG A 15 -11.41 -16.83 -5.99
CA ARG A 15 -10.22 -17.62 -5.61
C ARG A 15 -9.02 -17.30 -6.50
N SER A 16 -9.18 -17.18 -7.81
CA SER A 16 -8.06 -16.83 -8.71
C SER A 16 -7.54 -15.43 -8.41
N LEU A 17 -8.45 -14.46 -8.21
CA LEU A 17 -8.10 -13.10 -7.83
C LEU A 17 -7.34 -13.07 -6.50
N LEU A 18 -7.80 -13.79 -5.47
CA LEU A 18 -7.10 -13.90 -4.19
C LEU A 18 -5.69 -14.48 -4.34
N THR A 19 -5.54 -15.49 -5.19
CA THR A 19 -4.25 -16.16 -5.43
C THR A 19 -3.26 -15.20 -6.12
N ASP A 20 -3.72 -14.48 -7.14
CA ASP A 20 -2.93 -13.45 -7.82
C ASP A 20 -2.50 -12.32 -6.87
N ARG A 21 -3.39 -11.90 -5.96
CA ARG A 21 -3.05 -10.88 -4.93
C ARG A 21 -2.01 -11.40 -3.94
N LEU A 22 -2.09 -12.67 -3.54
CA LEU A 22 -1.12 -13.29 -2.64
C LEU A 22 0.24 -13.49 -3.32
N ASP A 23 0.28 -13.81 -4.60
CA ASP A 23 1.54 -13.95 -5.34
C ASP A 23 2.22 -12.60 -5.57
N LEU A 24 1.46 -11.52 -5.78
CA LEU A 24 1.99 -10.15 -5.78
C LEU A 24 2.57 -9.75 -4.41
N LEU A 25 1.90 -10.12 -3.32
CA LEU A 25 2.40 -9.92 -1.95
C LEU A 25 3.68 -10.72 -1.69
N ARG A 26 3.75 -11.97 -2.16
CA ARG A 26 4.97 -12.80 -2.08
C ARG A 26 6.12 -12.20 -2.88
N LEU A 27 5.84 -11.60 -4.03
CA LEU A 27 6.86 -10.91 -4.83
C LEU A 27 7.45 -9.70 -4.09
N SER A 28 6.62 -8.99 -3.33
CA SER A 28 7.01 -7.90 -2.43
C SER A 28 7.73 -8.39 -1.16
N ALA A 29 7.45 -9.62 -0.71
CA ALA A 29 8.00 -10.23 0.49
C ALA A 29 9.41 -10.84 0.31
N ALA A 30 9.94 -10.82 -0.92
CA ALA A 30 11.24 -11.43 -1.23
C ALA A 30 12.43 -10.72 -0.55
N ASP A 31 12.25 -9.51 -0.02
CA ASP A 31 13.27 -8.75 0.71
C ASP A 31 12.78 -8.42 2.12
N ARG A 32 13.06 -9.33 3.08
CA ARG A 32 12.54 -9.27 4.46
C ARG A 32 12.76 -7.91 5.15
N ARG A 33 13.85 -7.20 4.82
CA ARG A 33 14.16 -5.89 5.42
C ARG A 33 13.21 -4.80 4.91
N VAL A 34 12.99 -4.75 3.59
CA VAL A 34 12.08 -3.77 2.95
C VAL A 34 10.64 -4.08 3.31
N SER A 35 10.26 -5.36 3.35
CA SER A 35 8.92 -5.78 3.78
C SER A 35 8.67 -5.46 5.25
N GLY A 36 9.64 -5.70 6.14
CA GLY A 36 9.53 -5.34 7.56
C GLY A 36 9.36 -3.83 7.76
N LEU A 37 10.10 -3.02 7.02
CA LEU A 37 9.99 -1.56 7.08
C LEU A 37 8.64 -1.07 6.52
N LEU A 38 8.13 -1.67 5.45
CA LEU A 38 6.79 -1.40 4.92
C LEU A 38 5.71 -1.76 5.94
N VAL A 39 5.81 -2.91 6.61
CA VAL A 39 4.89 -3.30 7.69
C VAL A 39 4.93 -2.28 8.82
N LEU A 40 6.11 -1.82 9.24
CA LEU A 40 6.26 -0.82 10.29
C LEU A 40 5.61 0.52 9.89
N VAL A 41 5.86 1.00 8.67
CA VAL A 41 5.25 2.23 8.14
C VAL A 41 3.72 2.12 8.11
N HIS A 42 3.19 0.98 7.68
CA HIS A 42 1.74 0.81 7.59
C HIS A 42 1.08 0.59 8.95
N LEU A 43 1.76 -0.08 9.88
CA LEU A 43 1.31 -0.22 11.27
C LEU A 43 1.23 1.15 11.94
N TRP A 44 2.24 2.00 11.73
CA TRP A 44 2.21 3.38 12.18
C TRP A 44 1.06 4.16 11.56
N ALA A 45 0.91 4.11 10.23
CA ALA A 45 -0.18 4.80 9.53
C ALA A 45 -1.58 4.40 10.03
N ALA A 46 -1.75 3.14 10.48
CA ALA A 46 -2.99 2.67 11.10
C ALA A 46 -3.16 3.16 12.55
N ALA A 47 -2.06 3.36 13.29
CA ALA A 47 -2.08 3.81 14.68
C ALA A 47 -2.23 5.33 14.83
N VAL A 48 -1.74 6.12 13.86
CA VAL A 48 -1.76 7.59 13.91
C VAL A 48 -3.14 8.16 14.24
N PRO A 49 -4.25 7.77 13.57
CA PRO A 49 -5.57 8.35 13.88
C PRO A 49 -6.00 8.16 15.34
N ALA A 50 -5.74 6.97 15.90
CA ALA A 50 -6.07 6.67 17.29
C ALA A 50 -5.18 7.45 18.27
N LEU A 51 -3.88 7.51 18.00
CA LEU A 51 -2.93 8.28 18.81
C LEU A 51 -3.25 9.78 18.77
N THR A 52 -3.64 10.30 17.61
CA THR A 52 -4.03 11.71 17.44
C THR A 52 -5.29 12.00 18.24
N ALA A 53 -6.31 11.13 18.17
CA ALA A 53 -7.54 11.30 18.95
C ALA A 53 -7.26 11.34 20.46
N VAL A 54 -6.40 10.43 20.97
CA VAL A 54 -6.00 10.41 22.38
C VAL A 54 -5.22 11.67 22.76
N ALA A 55 -4.24 12.09 21.95
CA ALA A 55 -3.44 13.27 22.22
C ALA A 55 -4.28 14.55 22.19
N THR A 56 -5.22 14.66 21.24
CA THR A 56 -6.18 15.77 21.17
C THR A 56 -7.11 15.77 22.39
N GLY A 57 -7.65 14.62 22.80
CA GLY A 57 -8.49 14.52 23.99
C GLY A 57 -7.74 14.93 25.26
N TRP A 58 -6.47 14.52 25.40
CA TRP A 58 -5.62 14.91 26.51
C TRP A 58 -5.32 16.41 26.51
N LEU A 59 -5.05 17.00 25.34
CA LEU A 59 -4.83 18.44 25.18
C LEU A 59 -6.07 19.26 25.57
N VAL A 60 -7.25 18.84 25.11
CA VAL A 60 -8.52 19.49 25.43
C VAL A 60 -8.81 19.40 26.92
N ALA A 61 -8.54 18.26 27.56
CA ALA A 61 -8.70 18.10 29.00
C ALA A 61 -7.82 19.08 29.80
N GLY A 62 -6.53 19.21 29.45
CA GLY A 62 -5.61 20.15 30.11
C GLY A 62 -5.99 21.62 29.86
N LEU A 63 -6.43 21.97 28.65
CA LEU A 63 -6.93 23.32 28.34
C LEU A 63 -8.19 23.66 29.16
N THR A 64 -9.11 22.70 29.30
CA THR A 64 -10.33 22.87 30.11
C THR A 64 -10.01 23.00 31.60
N GLY A 65 -9.05 22.21 32.09
CA GLY A 65 -8.54 22.29 33.46
C GLY A 65 -7.93 23.67 33.76
N ALA A 66 -7.11 24.18 32.86
CA ALA A 66 -6.50 25.50 32.99
C ALA A 66 -7.54 26.63 32.91
N ALA A 67 -8.50 26.56 31.99
CA ALA A 67 -9.54 27.57 31.82
C ALA A 67 -10.49 27.66 33.03
N THR A 68 -10.71 26.54 33.73
CA THR A 68 -11.53 26.49 34.95
C THR A 68 -10.74 26.80 36.23
N GLY A 69 -9.43 27.10 36.12
CA GLY A 69 -8.55 27.37 37.25
C GLY A 69 -8.20 26.13 38.10
N ARG A 70 -8.55 24.93 37.63
CA ARG A 70 -8.23 23.65 38.30
C ARG A 70 -6.78 23.24 38.11
N GLU A 71 -6.18 23.63 37.00
CA GLU A 71 -4.79 23.34 36.65
C GLU A 71 -4.05 24.62 36.22
N THR A 72 -2.72 24.58 36.27
CA THR A 72 -1.89 25.64 35.70
C THR A 72 -1.73 25.47 34.20
N VAL A 73 -1.46 26.57 33.48
CA VAL A 73 -1.21 26.56 32.02
C VAL A 73 -0.08 25.60 31.62
N SER A 74 0.85 25.31 32.54
CA SER A 74 1.92 24.34 32.34
C SER A 74 1.42 22.90 32.14
N ALA A 75 0.20 22.56 32.58
CA ALA A 75 -0.41 21.24 32.37
C ALA A 75 -0.64 20.94 30.87
N VAL A 76 -0.74 21.97 30.04
CA VAL A 76 -0.91 21.86 28.58
C VAL A 76 0.40 21.50 27.87
N ALA A 77 1.55 21.73 28.50
CA ALA A 77 2.86 21.57 27.85
C ALA A 77 3.11 20.13 27.37
N TRP A 78 2.82 19.12 28.19
CA TRP A 78 3.01 17.72 27.83
C TRP A 78 2.08 17.23 26.71
N PRO A 79 0.76 17.48 26.77
CA PRO A 79 -0.13 17.20 25.65
C PRO A 79 0.30 17.88 24.35
N LEU A 80 0.77 19.14 24.43
CA LEU A 80 1.24 19.88 23.25
C LEU A 80 2.48 19.22 22.64
N ILE A 81 3.47 18.86 23.47
CA ILE A 81 4.67 18.13 23.03
C ILE A 81 4.28 16.79 22.40
N ALA A 82 3.34 16.05 23.00
CA ALA A 82 2.88 14.78 22.46
C ALA A 82 2.25 14.94 21.06
N VAL A 83 1.39 15.95 20.86
CA VAL A 83 0.82 16.26 19.55
C VAL A 83 1.91 16.65 18.55
N SER A 84 2.85 17.52 18.94
CA SER A 84 3.95 17.94 18.05
C SER A 84 4.81 16.74 17.62
N VAL A 85 5.20 15.88 18.56
CA VAL A 85 5.97 14.66 18.25
C VAL A 85 5.21 13.75 17.31
N LEU A 86 3.91 13.56 17.54
CA LEU A 86 3.07 12.70 16.70
C LEU A 86 2.98 13.23 15.27
N LEU A 87 2.79 14.54 15.08
CA LEU A 87 2.75 15.18 13.76
C LEU A 87 4.09 15.07 13.02
N VAL A 88 5.20 15.32 13.72
CA VAL A 88 6.54 15.19 13.13
C VAL A 88 6.81 13.74 12.72
N ALA A 89 6.45 12.78 13.57
CA ALA A 89 6.62 11.37 13.26
C ALA A 89 5.73 10.94 12.08
N ASP A 90 4.49 11.41 11.99
CA ASP A 90 3.60 11.15 10.85
C ASP A 90 4.18 11.67 9.53
N GLU A 91 4.72 12.88 9.51
CA GLU A 91 5.33 13.45 8.30
C GLU A 91 6.58 12.66 7.86
N ILE A 92 7.45 12.31 8.83
CA ILE A 92 8.65 11.51 8.56
C ILE A 92 8.26 10.15 7.97
N LEU A 93 7.29 9.45 8.59
CA LEU A 93 6.89 8.11 8.15
C LEU A 93 6.11 8.14 6.84
N THR A 94 5.30 9.18 6.60
CA THR A 94 4.63 9.38 5.32
C THR A 94 5.64 9.62 4.20
N SER A 95 6.65 10.46 4.45
CA SER A 95 7.73 10.72 3.50
C SER A 95 8.52 9.44 3.19
N LEU A 96 8.97 8.73 4.23
CA LEU A 96 9.70 7.48 4.10
C LEU A 96 8.87 6.40 3.39
N GLY A 97 7.57 6.31 3.72
CA GLY A 97 6.63 5.40 3.09
C GLY A 97 6.58 5.58 1.58
N ARG A 98 6.44 6.81 1.08
CA ARG A 98 6.43 7.10 -0.37
C ARG A 98 7.72 6.66 -1.05
N THR A 99 8.88 6.91 -0.44
CA THR A 99 10.18 6.48 -1.00
C THR A 99 10.28 4.95 -1.06
N LEU A 100 9.85 4.24 -0.02
CA LEU A 100 9.87 2.77 0.01
C LEU A 100 8.89 2.15 -0.98
N GLU A 101 7.71 2.74 -1.11
CA GLU A 101 6.71 2.37 -2.12
C GLU A 101 7.29 2.48 -3.53
N GLN A 102 7.92 3.61 -3.86
CA GLN A 102 8.57 3.83 -5.16
C GLN A 102 9.72 2.86 -5.41
N TYR A 103 10.57 2.65 -4.40
CA TYR A 103 11.69 1.71 -4.49
C TYR A 103 11.22 0.28 -4.75
N ASN A 104 10.22 -0.18 -4.00
CA ASN A 104 9.69 -1.53 -4.14
C ASN A 104 8.99 -1.73 -5.50
N ALA A 105 8.18 -0.74 -5.93
CA ALA A 105 7.56 -0.75 -7.26
C ALA A 105 8.62 -0.83 -8.37
N GLY A 106 9.66 0.01 -8.30
CA GLY A 106 10.76 0.03 -9.27
C GLY A 106 11.52 -1.29 -9.35
N ARG A 107 11.74 -1.98 -8.21
CA ARG A 107 12.38 -3.30 -8.19
C ARG A 107 11.53 -4.39 -8.84
N ILE A 108 10.23 -4.42 -8.54
CA ILE A 108 9.30 -5.37 -9.15
C ILE A 108 9.27 -5.16 -10.66
N ASP A 109 9.13 -3.91 -11.10
CA ASP A 109 9.13 -3.55 -12.51
C ASP A 109 10.44 -3.95 -13.20
N ALA A 110 11.59 -3.72 -12.55
CA ALA A 110 12.88 -4.13 -13.09
C ALA A 110 12.99 -5.66 -13.24
N ARG A 111 12.47 -6.44 -12.29
CA ARG A 111 12.46 -7.91 -12.35
C ARG A 111 11.58 -8.41 -13.49
N ILE A 112 10.39 -7.84 -13.65
CA ILE A 112 9.45 -8.20 -14.71
C ILE A 112 10.02 -7.84 -16.08
N ARG A 113 10.54 -6.61 -16.27
CA ARG A 113 11.21 -6.20 -17.51
C ARG A 113 12.37 -7.13 -17.88
N ARG A 114 13.19 -7.55 -16.91
CA ARG A 114 14.27 -8.53 -17.15
C ARG A 114 13.73 -9.90 -17.58
N ARG A 115 12.61 -10.35 -16.99
CA ARG A 115 11.99 -11.63 -17.36
C ARG A 115 11.38 -11.57 -18.76
N VAL A 116 10.64 -10.52 -19.08
CA VAL A 116 10.09 -10.27 -20.41
C VAL A 116 11.21 -10.21 -21.45
N ARG A 117 12.27 -9.42 -21.21
CA ARG A 117 13.42 -9.34 -22.13
C ARG A 117 14.06 -10.71 -22.39
N ARG A 118 14.24 -11.52 -21.34
CA ARG A 118 14.80 -12.87 -21.48
C ARG A 118 13.88 -13.82 -22.24
N LEU A 119 12.56 -13.74 -22.03
CA LEU A 119 11.60 -14.56 -22.76
C LEU A 119 11.51 -14.14 -24.23
N ALA A 120 11.51 -12.85 -24.50
CA ALA A 120 11.50 -12.30 -25.86
C ALA A 120 12.77 -12.68 -26.66
N MET A 121 13.91 -12.81 -25.97
CA MET A 121 15.20 -13.21 -26.56
C MET A 121 15.48 -14.72 -26.51
N ALA A 122 14.57 -15.53 -25.96
CA ALA A 122 14.75 -16.98 -25.85
C ALA A 122 14.57 -17.73 -27.18
N PRO A 123 13.65 -17.34 -28.09
CA PRO A 123 13.54 -17.93 -29.41
C PRO A 123 14.78 -17.67 -30.27
N SER A 124 15.22 -18.66 -31.05
CA SER A 124 16.43 -18.60 -31.87
C SER A 124 16.27 -17.76 -33.16
N SER A 125 15.06 -17.29 -33.47
CA SER A 125 14.76 -16.50 -34.66
C SER A 125 13.90 -15.28 -34.32
N MET A 126 14.03 -14.20 -35.08
CA MET A 126 13.19 -13.00 -34.96
C MET A 126 11.78 -13.15 -35.55
N ALA A 127 11.44 -14.31 -36.14
CA ALA A 127 10.17 -14.56 -36.81
C ALA A 127 8.94 -14.38 -35.90
N HIS A 128 9.08 -14.55 -34.59
CA HIS A 128 7.99 -14.32 -33.63
C HIS A 128 7.69 -12.82 -33.40
N LEU A 129 8.61 -11.91 -33.73
CA LEU A 129 8.37 -10.47 -33.65
C LEU A 129 7.56 -9.95 -34.84
N GLU A 130 7.58 -10.68 -35.95
CA GLU A 130 6.78 -10.39 -37.16
C GLU A 130 5.36 -10.96 -37.08
N ASP A 131 5.08 -11.79 -36.06
CA ASP A 131 3.75 -12.33 -35.81
C ASP A 131 2.81 -11.20 -35.36
N PRO A 132 1.74 -10.89 -36.13
CA PRO A 132 0.78 -9.87 -35.76
C PRO A 132 0.05 -10.18 -34.45
N VAL A 133 -0.07 -11.46 -34.05
CA VAL A 133 -0.66 -11.86 -32.77
C VAL A 133 0.24 -11.44 -31.62
N PHE A 134 1.55 -11.70 -31.73
CA PHE A 134 2.53 -11.26 -30.73
C PHE A 134 2.60 -9.72 -30.65
N ALA A 135 2.53 -9.04 -31.79
CA ALA A 135 2.52 -7.57 -31.83
C ALA A 135 1.28 -6.99 -31.13
N ASP A 136 0.10 -7.57 -31.32
CA ASP A 136 -1.13 -7.13 -30.65
C ASP A 136 -1.11 -7.43 -29.15
N GLU A 137 -0.61 -8.61 -28.73
CA GLU A 137 -0.42 -8.94 -27.32
C GLU A 137 0.60 -8.02 -26.64
N ALA A 138 1.71 -7.72 -27.30
CA ALA A 138 2.73 -6.81 -26.81
C ALA A 138 2.20 -5.37 -26.72
N ALA A 139 1.48 -4.90 -27.74
CA ALA A 139 0.82 -3.60 -27.75
C ALA A 139 -0.16 -3.50 -26.58
N ARG A 140 -1.02 -4.51 -26.39
CA ARG A 140 -2.00 -4.58 -25.28
C ARG A 140 -1.33 -4.66 -23.91
N ALA A 141 -0.22 -5.38 -23.77
CA ALA A 141 0.55 -5.45 -22.53
C ALA A 141 1.32 -4.15 -22.24
N SER A 142 1.63 -3.36 -23.28
CA SER A 142 2.29 -2.06 -23.19
C SER A 142 1.34 -0.87 -23.11
N ASP A 143 0.04 -1.08 -23.34
CA ASP A 143 -0.98 -0.04 -23.23
C ASP A 143 -1.24 0.28 -21.76
N VAL A 144 -0.58 1.35 -21.31
CA VAL A 144 -0.62 1.82 -19.92
C VAL A 144 -1.75 2.84 -19.69
N GLY A 145 -2.45 3.26 -20.75
CA GLY A 145 -3.50 4.30 -20.70
C GLY A 145 -2.95 5.71 -20.44
N GLU A 146 -3.63 6.73 -20.96
CA GLU A 146 -3.17 8.12 -20.88
C GLU A 146 -3.02 8.61 -19.43
N GLY A 147 -1.83 9.13 -19.10
CA GLY A 147 -1.57 9.93 -17.90
C GLY A 147 -1.38 9.17 -16.57
N ARG A 148 -1.41 7.83 -16.55
CA ARG A 148 -1.15 7.05 -15.32
C ARG A 148 -0.15 5.92 -15.55
N VAL A 149 0.98 5.94 -14.84
CA VAL A 149 1.94 4.82 -14.82
C VAL A 149 1.32 3.63 -14.07
N ARG A 150 0.51 2.83 -14.78
CA ARG A 150 0.06 1.52 -14.31
C ARG A 150 1.19 0.54 -14.54
N SER A 151 2.03 0.36 -13.54
CA SER A 151 3.05 -0.67 -13.54
C SER A 151 2.65 -1.82 -12.62
N PRO A 152 3.10 -3.06 -12.88
CA PRO A 152 2.88 -4.18 -11.98
C PRO A 152 3.39 -3.89 -10.55
N GLY A 153 4.49 -3.15 -10.43
CA GLY A 153 5.03 -2.69 -9.15
C GLY A 153 4.09 -1.73 -8.43
N THR A 154 3.54 -0.71 -9.11
CA THR A 154 2.59 0.22 -8.49
C THR A 154 1.27 -0.46 -8.13
N ALA A 155 0.83 -1.45 -8.92
CA ALA A 155 -0.33 -2.27 -8.59
C ALA A 155 -0.11 -3.13 -7.32
N ALA A 156 1.06 -3.79 -7.19
CA ALA A 156 1.40 -4.60 -6.02
C ALA A 156 1.47 -3.76 -4.73
N VAL A 157 2.13 -2.60 -4.80
CA VAL A 157 2.22 -1.66 -3.67
C VAL A 157 0.84 -1.08 -3.31
N GLY A 158 0.01 -0.78 -4.31
CA GLY A 158 -1.36 -0.32 -4.08
C GLY A 158 -2.23 -1.33 -3.32
N GLN A 159 -2.03 -2.63 -3.56
CA GLN A 159 -2.75 -3.69 -2.82
C GLN A 159 -2.35 -3.77 -1.35
N LEU A 160 -1.05 -3.62 -1.05
CA LEU A 160 -0.55 -3.52 0.33
C LEU A 160 -1.21 -2.36 1.05
N ARG A 161 -1.17 -1.16 0.44
CA ARG A 161 -1.77 0.04 1.01
C ARG A 161 -3.27 -0.13 1.28
N LEU A 162 -4.00 -0.76 0.37
CA LEU A 162 -5.42 -1.07 0.55
C LEU A 162 -5.66 -2.03 1.72
N CYS A 163 -4.90 -3.12 1.83
CA CYS A 163 -5.04 -4.09 2.92
C CYS A 163 -4.88 -3.41 4.29
N PHE A 164 -3.83 -2.61 4.47
CA PHE A 164 -3.58 -1.91 5.72
C PHE A 164 -4.60 -0.81 6.00
N ARG A 165 -5.10 -0.12 4.96
CA ARG A 165 -6.20 0.85 5.13
C ARG A 165 -7.48 0.18 5.63
N PHE A 166 -7.80 -1.03 5.17
CA PHE A 166 -8.93 -1.80 5.68
C PHE A 166 -8.70 -2.29 7.11
N LEU A 167 -7.49 -2.74 7.45
CA LEU A 167 -7.14 -3.09 8.84
C LEU A 167 -7.30 -1.89 9.79
N GLY A 168 -6.82 -0.70 9.41
CA GLY A 168 -6.93 0.51 10.23
C GLY A 168 -8.38 0.98 10.42
N ARG A 169 -9.26 0.71 9.45
CA ARG A 169 -10.70 1.04 9.54
C ARG A 169 -11.51 0.03 10.37
N TRP A 170 -10.99 -1.18 10.59
CA TRP A 170 -11.67 -2.20 11.40
C TRP A 170 -11.57 -1.94 12.91
N ALA A 171 -10.75 -0.98 13.35
CA ALA A 171 -10.83 -0.52 14.74
C ALA A 171 -12.21 0.12 14.98
N PRO A 172 -13.10 -0.49 15.79
CA PRO A 172 -14.43 0.06 16.02
C PRO A 172 -14.30 1.44 16.70
N PRO A 173 -15.16 2.42 16.34
CA PRO A 173 -15.21 3.66 17.10
C PRO A 173 -15.60 3.36 18.55
N PRO A 174 -14.98 4.04 19.55
CA PRO A 174 -15.45 3.99 20.93
C PRO A 174 -16.85 4.61 21.08
#